data_AF-A0A1A0VW65-F1
#
_entry.id   AF-A0A1A0VW65-F1
#
_cell.length_a   1.000
_cell.length_b   1.000
_cell.length_c   1.000
_cell.angle_alpha   90.00
_cell.angle_beta   90.00
_cell.angle_gamma   90.00
#
_symmetry.space_group_name_H-M   'P 1'
#
loop_
_entity.id
_entity.type
_entity.pdbx_description
1 polymer ?
#
loop_
_entity_poly.entity_id
_entity_poly.type
_entity_poly.pdbx_seq_one_letter_code
_entity_poly.pdbx_strand_id
1 'polypeptide(L)'
;MGKRLLAGGRGRLLALAASVTLAAGMVYVQNTAPKCCAEVPAAAPPTSQQPAPVAAQAELVAASAPVVARDFQFSLPKGPAPEGGLQVKTIWVARAIAVMFPEITTIGGYRQDALKWHPNGLAIDVMIPNYHSKEGIALGNQIAGFALANAKRWGVLHVIWRQGLYPGIGAPHWTADYGNETLNHFDHVHIATDGGGYPTGHESYFIGSMSR
;
A
#
# COMPACT_ATOMS: atom_id res chain seq x y z
N MET A 1 36.64 13.73 -40.36
CA MET A 1 35.68 13.15 -41.33
C MET A 1 35.44 11.67 -41.00
N GLY A 2 34.20 11.26 -40.74
CA GLY A 2 33.88 9.87 -40.38
C GLY A 2 32.38 9.59 -40.32
N LYS A 3 31.76 9.51 -41.51
CA LYS A 3 30.50 8.86 -41.91
C LYS A 3 29.33 8.79 -40.91
N ARG A 4 28.32 9.66 -41.13
CA ARG A 4 26.93 9.47 -40.69
C ARG A 4 26.34 8.23 -41.38
N LEU A 5 25.85 7.27 -40.61
CA LEU A 5 25.01 6.18 -41.11
C LEU A 5 23.56 6.66 -41.19
N LEU A 6 23.06 6.82 -42.42
CA LEU A 6 21.67 7.10 -42.72
C LEU A 6 20.83 5.83 -42.47
N ALA A 7 20.07 5.81 -41.37
CA ALA A 7 19.06 4.79 -41.13
C ALA A 7 17.91 4.96 -42.15
N GLY A 8 17.61 3.87 -42.87
CA GLY A 8 16.74 3.86 -44.04
C GLY A 8 15.26 4.13 -43.77
N GLY A 9 14.67 5.02 -44.57
CA GLY A 9 13.25 5.38 -44.60
C GLY A 9 12.27 4.29 -45.03
N ARG A 10 12.73 3.05 -45.25
CA ARG A 10 11.88 1.91 -45.61
C ARG A 10 11.22 1.23 -44.40
N GLY A 11 11.79 1.34 -43.20
CA GLY A 11 11.23 0.74 -41.97
C GLY A 11 10.03 1.51 -41.39
N ARG A 12 9.95 2.83 -41.64
CA ARG A 12 8.86 3.68 -41.13
C ARG A 12 7.55 3.56 -41.92
N LEU A 13 7.61 3.12 -43.18
CA LEU A 13 6.41 2.93 -44.01
C LEU A 13 5.69 1.60 -43.72
N LEU A 14 6.42 0.56 -43.29
CA LEU A 14 5.84 -0.72 -42.91
C LEU A 14 5.08 -0.67 -41.57
N ALA A 15 5.51 0.20 -40.65
CA ALA A 15 4.82 0.40 -39.37
C ALA A 15 3.47 1.14 -39.52
N LEU A 16 3.36 2.05 -40.49
CA LEU A 16 2.10 2.78 -40.77
C LEU A 16 1.02 1.89 -41.42
N ALA A 17 1.40 0.94 -42.26
CA ALA A 17 0.46 0.01 -42.90
C ALA A 17 -0.19 -0.98 -41.90
N ALA A 18 0.56 -1.40 -40.87
CA ALA A 18 0.05 -2.29 -39.82
C ALA A 18 -0.92 -1.58 -38.84
N SER A 19 -0.82 -0.26 -38.68
CA SER A 19 -1.71 0.51 -37.80
C SER A 19 -3.06 0.86 -38.43
N VAL A 20 -3.17 0.90 -39.76
CA VAL A 20 -4.44 1.21 -40.46
C VAL A 20 -5.36 -0.01 -40.54
N THR A 21 -4.82 -1.23 -40.61
CA THR A 21 -5.63 -2.46 -40.68
C THR A 21 -6.26 -2.85 -39.34
N LEU A 22 -5.62 -2.53 -38.21
CA LEU A 22 -6.19 -2.72 -36.87
C LEU A 22 -7.33 -1.72 -36.55
N ALA A 23 -7.26 -0.48 -37.08
CA ALA A 23 -8.32 0.51 -36.91
C ALA A 23 -9.59 0.21 -37.74
N ALA A 24 -9.45 -0.37 -38.93
CA ALA A 24 -10.59 -0.77 -39.77
C ALA A 24 -11.40 -1.94 -39.19
N GLY A 25 -10.76 -2.85 -38.44
CA GLY A 25 -11.42 -3.98 -37.78
C GLY A 25 -12.32 -3.58 -36.59
N MET A 26 -11.99 -2.49 -35.89
CA MET A 26 -12.80 -1.99 -34.75
C MET A 26 -14.06 -1.21 -35.19
N VAL A 27 -14.11 -0.70 -36.42
CA VAL A 27 -15.28 0.04 -36.94
C VAL A 27 -16.36 -0.91 -37.49
N TYR A 28 -16.00 -2.11 -37.96
CA TYR A 28 -16.96 -3.08 -38.48
C TYR A 28 -17.84 -3.74 -37.39
N VAL A 29 -17.35 -3.82 -36.15
CA VAL A 29 -18.07 -4.47 -35.03
C VAL A 29 -19.05 -3.52 -34.30
N GLN A 30 -18.96 -2.21 -34.53
CA GLN A 30 -19.83 -1.22 -33.86
C GLN A 30 -21.13 -0.87 -34.61
N ASN A 31 -21.37 -1.44 -35.81
CA ASN A 31 -22.53 -1.04 -36.64
C ASN A 31 -23.69 -2.05 -36.68
N THR A 32 -23.76 -3.00 -35.74
CA THR A 32 -24.97 -3.84 -35.53
C THR A 32 -25.66 -3.44 -34.22
N ALA A 33 -26.18 -2.22 -34.18
CA ALA A 33 -27.19 -1.82 -33.20
C ALA A 33 -28.59 -2.22 -33.75
N PRO A 34 -29.38 -3.03 -33.04
CA PRO A 34 -30.78 -3.22 -33.39
C PRO A 34 -31.57 -1.94 -33.06
N LYS A 35 -32.44 -1.59 -34.00
CA LYS A 35 -33.31 -0.41 -34.00
C LYS A 35 -34.10 -0.29 -32.70
N CYS A 36 -34.10 0.91 -32.14
CA CYS A 36 -35.04 1.33 -31.11
C CYS A 36 -36.49 1.11 -31.59
N CYS A 37 -37.36 0.81 -30.61
CA CYS A 37 -38.82 0.80 -30.69
C CYS A 37 -39.43 -0.47 -31.31
N ALA A 38 -39.51 -1.53 -30.50
CA ALA A 38 -40.60 -2.51 -30.57
C ALA A 38 -41.62 -2.20 -29.46
N GLU A 39 -42.89 -2.28 -29.81
CA GLU A 39 -44.08 -1.93 -29.03
C GLU A 39 -44.25 -2.80 -27.77
N VAL A 40 -44.68 -2.18 -26.67
CA VAL A 40 -44.80 -2.80 -25.34
C VAL A 40 -46.16 -3.52 -25.21
N PRO A 41 -46.22 -4.85 -24.99
CA PRO A 41 -47.40 -5.48 -24.44
C PRO A 41 -47.44 -5.26 -22.92
N ALA A 42 -48.61 -4.90 -22.40
CA ALA A 42 -48.86 -4.59 -21.00
C ALA A 42 -48.37 -5.70 -20.05
N ALA A 43 -47.67 -5.29 -18.98
CA ALA A 43 -47.18 -6.17 -17.94
C ALA A 43 -48.33 -6.73 -17.09
N ALA A 44 -48.40 -8.06 -16.98
CA ALA A 44 -49.12 -8.74 -15.91
C ALA A 44 -48.32 -8.63 -14.58
N PRO A 45 -48.99 -8.60 -13.42
CA PRO A 45 -48.30 -8.46 -12.13
C PRO A 45 -47.42 -9.70 -11.83
N PRO A 46 -46.25 -9.54 -11.21
CA PRO A 46 -45.40 -10.66 -10.86
C PRO A 46 -46.01 -11.44 -9.69
N THR A 47 -46.24 -12.74 -9.90
CA THR A 47 -46.40 -13.73 -8.84
C THR A 47 -45.15 -13.72 -7.94
N SER A 48 -45.37 -13.64 -6.62
CA SER A 48 -44.36 -13.69 -5.58
C SER A 48 -43.53 -14.99 -5.68
N GLN A 49 -42.30 -14.89 -6.20
CA GLN A 49 -41.31 -15.95 -6.03
C GLN A 49 -40.61 -15.77 -4.68
N GLN A 50 -40.90 -16.71 -3.79
CA GLN A 50 -40.24 -16.87 -2.50
C GLN A 50 -38.74 -17.15 -2.72
N PRO A 51 -37.81 -16.49 -2.01
CA PRO A 51 -36.38 -16.77 -2.17
C PRO A 51 -36.05 -18.20 -1.72
N ALA A 52 -35.36 -18.93 -2.58
CA ALA A 52 -34.76 -20.23 -2.29
C ALA A 52 -33.67 -20.12 -1.17
N PRO A 53 -33.30 -21.22 -0.50
CA PRO A 53 -32.79 -21.27 0.88
C PRO A 53 -31.31 -20.85 1.06
N VAL A 54 -30.71 -20.23 0.04
CA VAL A 54 -29.26 -19.98 -0.02
C VAL A 54 -28.82 -18.89 0.97
N ALA A 55 -29.65 -17.86 1.18
CA ALA A 55 -29.38 -16.81 2.16
C ALA A 55 -29.40 -17.34 3.60
N ALA A 56 -30.38 -18.19 3.92
CA ALA A 56 -30.51 -18.80 5.24
C ALA A 56 -29.36 -19.76 5.54
N GLN A 57 -28.85 -20.50 4.55
CA GLN A 57 -27.71 -21.40 4.71
C GLN A 57 -26.40 -20.63 4.93
N ALA A 58 -26.20 -19.51 4.24
CA ALA A 58 -25.04 -18.63 4.47
C ALA A 58 -25.08 -17.98 5.86
N GLU A 59 -26.26 -17.57 6.33
CA GLU A 59 -26.45 -17.05 7.70
C GLU A 59 -26.24 -18.12 8.77
N LEU A 60 -26.72 -19.34 8.55
CA LEU A 60 -26.52 -20.48 9.46
C LEU A 60 -25.06 -20.91 9.53
N VAL A 61 -24.33 -20.90 8.40
CA VAL A 61 -22.89 -21.18 8.36
C VAL A 61 -22.09 -20.05 9.02
N ALA A 62 -22.48 -18.79 8.85
CA ALA A 62 -21.87 -17.65 9.53
C ALA A 62 -22.14 -17.67 11.06
N ALA A 63 -23.33 -18.11 11.48
CA ALA A 63 -23.68 -18.27 12.90
C ALA A 63 -22.98 -19.46 13.57
N SER A 64 -22.53 -20.44 12.78
CA SER A 64 -21.82 -21.65 13.22
C SER A 64 -20.29 -21.52 13.12
N ALA A 65 -19.79 -20.41 12.55
CA ALA A 65 -18.36 -20.14 12.50
C ALA A 65 -17.85 -19.93 13.93
N PRO A 66 -16.75 -20.59 14.35
CA PRO A 66 -16.24 -20.43 15.69
C PRO A 66 -15.92 -18.96 15.94
N VAL A 67 -16.55 -18.39 16.97
CA VAL A 67 -16.29 -17.02 17.47
C VAL A 67 -14.80 -16.82 17.82
N VAL A 68 -14.03 -17.91 17.93
CA VAL A 68 -12.57 -17.98 18.11
C VAL A 68 -11.81 -17.19 17.02
N ALA A 69 -12.38 -16.96 15.84
CA ALA A 69 -11.75 -16.10 14.84
C ALA A 69 -11.73 -14.59 15.19
N ARG A 70 -12.41 -14.16 16.28
CA ARG A 70 -12.55 -12.74 16.62
C ARG A 70 -11.50 -12.18 17.58
N ASP A 71 -10.72 -13.01 18.26
CA ASP A 71 -9.75 -12.54 19.27
C ASP A 71 -8.35 -13.14 19.08
N PHE A 72 -7.80 -13.07 17.88
CA PHE A 72 -6.34 -13.19 17.70
C PHE A 72 -5.66 -11.93 18.23
N GLN A 73 -5.58 -11.81 19.55
CA GLN A 73 -4.77 -10.80 20.23
C GLN A 73 -3.31 -11.24 20.24
N PHE A 74 -2.66 -11.20 19.07
CA PHE A 74 -1.22 -11.41 18.98
C PHE A 74 -0.53 -10.17 19.56
N SER A 75 0.10 -10.32 20.71
CA SER A 75 0.79 -9.22 21.40
C SER A 75 2.04 -8.79 20.63
N LEU A 76 2.32 -7.50 20.68
CA LEU A 76 3.49 -6.89 20.06
C LEU A 76 4.48 -6.55 21.18
N PRO A 77 5.50 -7.39 21.42
CA PRO A 77 6.53 -7.09 22.40
C PRO A 77 7.38 -5.89 21.96
N LYS A 78 8.15 -5.35 22.90
CA LYS A 78 9.13 -4.31 22.58
C LYS A 78 10.16 -4.83 21.57
N GLY A 79 10.39 -4.06 20.52
CA GLY A 79 11.35 -4.37 19.47
C GLY A 79 12.68 -3.61 19.61
N PRO A 80 13.48 -3.54 18.53
CA PRO A 80 14.78 -2.86 18.53
C PRO A 80 14.67 -1.32 18.53
N ALA A 81 13.47 -0.75 18.32
CA ALA A 81 13.28 0.69 18.31
C ALA A 81 13.47 1.31 19.71
N PRO A 82 14.21 2.42 19.85
CA PRO A 82 14.23 3.19 21.09
C PRO A 82 12.89 3.92 21.23
N GLU A 83 12.01 3.40 22.08
CA GLU A 83 10.64 3.94 22.26
C GLU A 83 10.59 5.26 23.06
N GLY A 84 11.70 5.67 23.68
CA GLY A 84 11.79 6.93 24.39
C GLY A 84 11.54 8.11 23.47
N GLY A 85 10.53 8.93 23.80
CA GLY A 85 10.12 10.08 22.99
C GLY A 85 9.25 9.74 21.79
N LEU A 86 8.92 8.47 21.53
CA LEU A 86 7.96 8.07 20.50
C LEU A 86 6.52 8.19 21.01
N GLN A 87 5.59 8.47 20.10
CA GLN A 87 4.15 8.43 20.37
C GLN A 87 3.58 7.03 20.15
N VAL A 88 2.42 6.77 20.77
CA VAL A 88 1.84 5.42 20.86
C VAL A 88 1.62 4.75 19.51
N LYS A 89 1.14 5.43 18.46
CA LYS A 89 1.01 4.79 17.14
C LYS A 89 2.35 4.56 16.45
N THR A 90 3.33 5.44 16.64
CA THR A 90 4.70 5.23 16.14
C THR A 90 5.32 3.99 16.79
N ILE A 91 5.14 3.80 18.10
CA ILE A 91 5.55 2.58 18.82
C ILE A 91 4.82 1.35 18.27
N TRP A 92 3.51 1.47 18.04
CA TRP A 92 2.71 0.39 17.50
C TRP A 92 3.24 -0.09 16.14
N VAL A 93 3.52 0.82 15.21
CA VAL A 93 4.14 0.50 13.91
C VAL A 93 5.51 -0.15 14.10
N ALA A 94 6.37 0.42 14.95
CA ALA A 94 7.72 -0.10 15.18
C ALA A 94 7.71 -1.54 15.70
N ARG A 95 6.83 -1.86 16.66
CA ARG A 95 6.70 -3.21 17.21
C ARG A 95 6.08 -4.18 16.21
N ALA A 96 5.09 -3.74 15.43
CA ALA A 96 4.50 -4.56 14.37
C ALA A 96 5.56 -4.95 13.32
N ILE A 97 6.41 -4.01 12.91
CA ILE A 97 7.51 -4.27 11.97
C ILE A 97 8.52 -5.24 12.58
N ALA A 98 8.92 -5.03 13.84
CA ALA A 98 9.89 -5.90 14.52
C ALA A 98 9.43 -7.37 14.60
N VAL A 99 8.13 -7.60 14.79
CA VAL A 99 7.54 -8.95 14.80
C VAL A 99 7.48 -9.57 13.40
N MET A 100 7.07 -8.77 12.41
CA MET A 100 6.79 -9.28 11.06
C MET A 100 8.04 -9.43 10.20
N PHE A 101 9.11 -8.70 10.53
CA PHE A 101 10.37 -8.66 9.78
C PHE A 101 11.55 -8.84 10.77
N PRO A 102 11.79 -10.07 11.25
CA PRO A 102 12.83 -10.36 12.24
C PRO A 102 14.26 -10.07 11.75
N GLU A 103 14.47 -9.90 10.44
CA GLU A 103 15.73 -9.45 9.84
C GLU A 103 16.07 -8.01 10.19
N ILE A 104 15.08 -7.21 10.64
CA ILE A 104 15.27 -5.83 11.08
C ILE A 104 15.76 -5.82 12.52
N THR A 105 17.05 -5.54 12.67
CA THR A 105 17.72 -5.47 13.98
C THR A 105 17.91 -4.05 14.50
N THR A 106 17.68 -3.04 13.67
CA THR A 106 17.87 -1.62 14.02
C THR A 106 16.70 -0.79 13.50
N ILE A 107 16.08 -0.02 14.39
CA ILE A 107 15.07 0.99 14.05
C ILE A 107 15.46 2.29 14.74
N GLY A 108 15.62 3.36 13.96
CA GLY A 108 15.76 4.73 14.45
C GLY A 108 14.41 5.32 14.86
N GLY A 109 14.44 6.39 15.66
CA GLY A 109 13.22 7.00 16.19
C GLY A 109 13.39 8.46 16.54
N TYR A 110 12.95 8.84 17.74
CA TYR A 110 13.03 10.20 18.26
C TYR A 110 14.47 10.73 18.23
N ARG A 111 14.63 11.94 17.67
CA ARG A 111 15.86 12.74 17.65
C ARG A 111 15.52 14.17 17.23
N GLN A 112 16.42 15.10 17.52
CA GLN A 112 16.32 16.45 16.95
C GLN A 112 16.60 16.40 15.45
N ASP A 113 15.79 17.12 14.68
CA ASP A 113 15.80 17.13 13.22
C ASP A 113 15.15 18.44 12.72
N ALA A 114 15.37 18.78 11.45
CA ALA A 114 14.83 20.00 10.85
C ALA A 114 13.30 19.94 10.67
N LEU A 115 12.75 18.73 10.44
CA LEU A 115 11.33 18.50 10.28
C LEU A 115 10.72 17.96 11.57
N LYS A 116 9.43 18.26 11.79
CA LYS A 116 8.71 17.94 13.03
C LYS A 116 8.58 16.45 13.36
N TRP A 117 8.81 15.54 12.42
CA TRP A 117 8.41 14.13 12.55
C TRP A 117 9.20 13.38 13.63
N HIS A 118 10.53 13.32 13.53
CA HIS A 118 11.36 12.70 14.56
C HIS A 118 11.34 13.47 15.90
N PRO A 119 11.45 14.83 15.92
CA PRO A 119 11.42 15.61 17.16
C PRO A 119 10.13 15.46 17.97
N ASN A 120 9.00 15.16 17.33
CA ASN A 120 7.73 14.99 18.03
C ASN A 120 7.37 13.51 18.26
N GLY A 121 8.28 12.56 17.98
CA GLY A 121 8.02 11.13 18.18
C GLY A 121 7.05 10.53 17.17
N LEU A 122 6.90 11.16 16.01
CA LEU A 122 5.91 10.79 15.00
C LEU A 122 6.49 9.88 13.92
N ALA A 123 7.80 9.65 13.89
CA ALA A 123 8.43 8.83 12.86
C ALA A 123 9.49 7.86 13.38
N ILE A 124 9.66 6.79 12.60
CA ILE A 124 10.71 5.78 12.74
C ILE A 124 11.45 5.61 11.41
N ASP A 125 12.73 5.22 11.50
CA ASP A 125 13.53 4.84 10.35
C ASP A 125 13.91 3.37 10.48
N VAL A 126 13.34 2.53 9.62
CA VAL A 126 13.56 1.09 9.63
C VAL A 126 14.79 0.78 8.78
N MET A 127 15.91 0.45 9.42
CA MET A 127 17.19 0.27 8.73
C MET A 127 17.18 -1.04 7.94
N ILE A 128 17.49 -0.96 6.64
CA ILE A 128 17.45 -2.11 5.74
C ILE A 128 18.84 -2.74 5.64
N PRO A 129 19.02 -4.01 6.06
CA PRO A 129 20.29 -4.69 5.89
C PRO A 129 20.58 -4.92 4.39
N ASN A 130 21.84 -4.76 3.99
CA ASN A 130 22.30 -4.97 2.61
C ASN A 130 21.44 -4.21 1.57
N TYR A 131 21.10 -2.94 1.84
CA TYR A 131 20.13 -2.15 1.06
C TYR A 131 20.49 -1.89 -0.42
N HIS A 132 21.70 -2.24 -0.87
CA HIS A 132 22.07 -2.28 -2.28
C HIS A 132 21.74 -3.60 -2.98
N SER A 133 21.56 -4.68 -2.21
CA SER A 133 21.26 -6.00 -2.75
C SER A 133 19.81 -6.10 -3.21
N LYS A 134 19.52 -7.07 -4.07
CA LYS A 134 18.15 -7.32 -4.53
C LYS A 134 17.25 -7.72 -3.37
N GLU A 135 17.79 -8.47 -2.42
CA GLU A 135 17.12 -8.95 -1.22
C GLU A 135 16.82 -7.79 -0.27
N GLY A 136 17.79 -6.90 -0.02
CA GLY A 136 17.58 -5.69 0.78
C GLY A 136 16.53 -4.76 0.17
N ILE A 137 16.59 -4.54 -1.14
CA ILE A 137 15.56 -3.75 -1.85
C ILE A 137 14.18 -4.42 -1.75
N ALA A 138 14.10 -5.74 -1.93
CA ALA A 138 12.85 -6.48 -1.80
C ALA A 138 12.28 -6.40 -0.38
N LEU A 139 13.12 -6.52 0.65
CA LEU A 139 12.74 -6.36 2.06
C LEU A 139 12.21 -4.95 2.34
N GLY A 140 12.92 -3.90 1.90
CA GLY A 140 12.47 -2.52 2.04
C GLY A 140 11.13 -2.27 1.33
N ASN A 141 10.93 -2.84 0.14
CA ASN A 141 9.66 -2.76 -0.58
C ASN A 141 8.51 -3.45 0.20
N GLN A 142 8.77 -4.61 0.81
CA GLN A 142 7.78 -5.31 1.62
C GLN A 142 7.39 -4.52 2.87
N ILE A 143 8.38 -3.94 3.57
CA ILE A 143 8.14 -3.12 4.77
C ILE A 143 7.35 -1.86 4.42
N ALA A 144 7.73 -1.15 3.34
CA ALA A 144 7.02 0.02 2.87
C ALA A 144 5.57 -0.31 2.49
N GLY A 145 5.37 -1.39 1.72
CA GLY A 145 4.04 -1.87 1.34
C GLY A 145 3.20 -2.30 2.55
N PHE A 146 3.80 -2.97 3.53
CA PHE A 146 3.13 -3.38 4.76
C PHE A 146 2.66 -2.20 5.60
N ALA A 147 3.49 -1.17 5.76
CA ALA A 147 3.12 0.05 6.45
C ALA A 147 1.97 0.78 5.73
N LEU A 148 2.03 0.89 4.40
CA LEU A 148 0.98 1.52 3.59
C LEU A 148 -0.34 0.74 3.62
N ALA A 149 -0.29 -0.59 3.53
CA ALA A 149 -1.48 -1.45 3.60
C ALA A 149 -2.24 -1.32 4.92
N ASN A 150 -1.54 -0.92 5.98
CA ASN A 150 -2.11 -0.71 7.31
C ASN A 150 -2.23 0.78 7.68
N ALA A 151 -2.09 1.69 6.72
CA ALA A 151 -1.96 3.12 7.00
C ALA A 151 -3.12 3.68 7.83
N LYS A 152 -4.36 3.33 7.48
CA LYS A 152 -5.55 3.73 8.24
C LYS A 152 -5.54 3.16 9.67
N ARG A 153 -5.13 1.90 9.84
CA ARG A 153 -5.13 1.21 11.15
C ARG A 153 -4.14 1.85 12.10
N TRP A 154 -2.92 2.12 11.62
CA TRP A 154 -1.84 2.65 12.45
C TRP A 154 -1.66 4.16 12.36
N GLY A 155 -2.50 4.85 11.60
CA GLY A 155 -2.36 6.29 11.39
C GLY A 155 -1.10 6.67 10.63
N VAL A 156 -0.60 5.84 9.70
CA VAL A 156 0.55 6.19 8.85
C VAL A 156 0.14 7.32 7.92
N LEU A 157 0.87 8.42 7.99
CA LEU A 157 0.68 9.61 7.16
C LEU A 157 1.44 9.50 5.85
N HIS A 158 2.67 9.01 5.89
CA HIS A 158 3.46 8.72 4.70
C HIS A 158 4.60 7.74 5.00
N VAL A 159 5.09 7.12 3.93
CA VAL A 159 6.29 6.30 3.90
C VAL A 159 7.25 6.90 2.88
N ILE A 160 8.55 6.94 3.18
CA ILE A 160 9.58 7.32 2.20
C ILE A 160 10.54 6.14 2.04
N TRP A 161 10.74 5.72 0.78
CA TRP A 161 11.67 4.66 0.44
C TRP A 161 12.27 4.92 -0.94
N ARG A 162 13.60 5.01 -0.98
CA ARG A 162 14.41 5.24 -2.18
C ARG A 162 13.90 6.41 -3.01
N GLN A 163 13.80 7.58 -2.39
CA GLN A 163 13.22 8.84 -2.91
C GLN A 163 11.73 8.80 -3.28
N GLY A 164 11.05 7.66 -3.18
CA GLY A 164 9.61 7.62 -3.34
C GLY A 164 8.94 8.07 -2.05
N LEU A 165 8.16 9.15 -2.09
CA LEU A 165 7.25 9.54 -1.00
C LEU A 165 5.86 9.01 -1.33
N TYR A 166 5.37 8.13 -0.46
CA TYR A 166 4.08 7.46 -0.56
C TYR A 166 3.17 7.98 0.56
N PRO A 167 2.22 8.88 0.27
CA PRO A 167 1.22 9.28 1.24
C PRO A 167 0.36 8.08 1.66
N GLY A 168 -0.05 8.02 2.93
CA GLY A 168 -1.03 7.02 3.38
C GLY A 168 -2.38 7.15 2.67
N ILE A 169 -2.70 8.37 2.19
CA ILE A 169 -3.82 8.66 1.30
C ILE A 169 -3.33 9.61 0.20
N GLY A 170 -3.47 9.22 -1.06
CA GLY A 170 -3.11 10.05 -2.22
C GLY A 170 -2.13 9.37 -3.17
N ALA A 171 -1.70 10.11 -4.20
CA ALA A 171 -0.75 9.62 -5.19
C ALA A 171 0.70 9.80 -4.70
N PRO A 172 1.60 8.85 -4.98
CA PRO A 172 3.01 8.98 -4.66
C PRO A 172 3.71 10.01 -5.55
N HIS A 173 4.82 10.55 -5.07
CA HIS A 173 5.71 11.41 -5.85
C HIS A 173 7.18 11.18 -5.48
N TRP A 174 8.09 11.60 -6.35
CA TRP A 174 9.53 11.50 -6.12
C TRP A 174 10.05 12.74 -5.39
N THR A 175 10.90 12.54 -4.39
CA THR A 175 11.64 13.61 -3.72
C THR A 175 12.83 14.06 -4.55
N ALA A 176 13.40 15.22 -4.21
CA ALA A 176 14.68 15.64 -4.76
C ALA A 176 15.82 14.67 -4.34
N ASP A 177 16.96 14.79 -5.03
CA ASP A 177 18.22 14.21 -4.60
C ASP A 177 18.92 15.17 -3.63
N TYR A 178 19.18 14.69 -2.42
CA TYR A 178 19.81 15.44 -1.33
C TYR A 178 21.30 15.09 -1.16
N GLY A 179 21.89 14.36 -2.11
CA GLY A 179 23.33 14.17 -2.23
C GLY A 179 23.94 13.03 -1.42
N ASN A 180 23.15 12.26 -0.67
CA ASN A 180 23.60 11.00 -0.07
C ASN A 180 22.43 10.03 0.14
N GLU A 181 22.78 8.76 0.31
CA GLU A 181 21.83 7.65 0.38
C GLU A 181 20.89 7.73 1.58
N THR A 182 21.39 8.16 2.74
CA THR A 182 20.57 8.32 3.94
C THR A 182 19.51 9.39 3.72
N LEU A 183 19.87 10.59 3.26
CA LEU A 183 18.89 11.65 2.97
C LEU A 183 17.93 11.28 1.84
N ASN A 184 18.38 10.43 0.91
CA ASN A 184 17.56 9.90 -0.18
C ASN A 184 16.75 8.65 0.22
N HIS A 185 16.82 8.22 1.48
CA HIS A 185 16.09 7.07 2.02
C HIS A 185 16.42 5.75 1.29
N PHE A 186 17.67 5.56 0.89
CA PHE A 186 18.12 4.34 0.21
C PHE A 186 18.51 3.23 1.18
N ASP A 187 18.91 3.57 2.40
CA ASP A 187 19.38 2.68 3.47
C ASP A 187 18.32 2.38 4.54
N HIS A 188 17.20 3.11 4.57
CA HIS A 188 16.11 2.90 5.50
C HIS A 188 14.74 3.24 4.91
N VAL A 189 13.69 2.59 5.43
CA VAL A 189 12.29 2.97 5.18
C VAL A 189 11.85 3.93 6.28
N HIS A 190 11.56 5.18 5.92
CA HIS A 190 11.01 6.17 6.85
C HIS A 190 9.50 6.04 6.92
N ILE A 191 8.93 6.01 8.13
CA ILE A 191 7.48 5.91 8.34
C ILE A 191 7.05 6.96 9.35
N ALA A 192 6.17 7.88 8.92
CA ALA A 192 5.59 8.89 9.78
C ALA A 192 4.12 8.58 10.09
N THR A 193 3.69 8.86 11.32
CA THR A 193 2.33 8.63 11.81
C THR A 193 1.66 9.93 12.28
N ASP A 194 0.34 9.88 12.48
CA ASP A 194 -0.43 10.93 13.14
C ASP A 194 -0.26 10.92 14.68
N GLY A 195 0.56 10.01 15.21
CA GLY A 195 1.00 9.96 16.60
C GLY A 195 -0.05 9.38 17.55
N GLY A 196 -0.87 10.23 18.13
CA GLY A 196 -1.87 9.83 19.12
C GLY A 196 -1.45 10.00 20.58
N GLY A 197 -0.41 10.77 20.87
CA GLY A 197 0.02 11.10 22.23
C GLY A 197 1.16 10.23 22.74
N TYR A 198 1.78 10.69 23.83
CA TYR A 198 2.86 9.95 24.48
C TYR A 198 2.32 8.82 25.35
N PRO A 199 3.03 7.67 25.44
CA PRO A 199 2.65 6.56 26.31
C PRO A 199 2.57 6.99 27.78
N THR A 200 1.57 6.47 28.47
CA THR A 200 1.39 6.58 29.92
C THR A 200 2.01 5.39 30.66
N GLY A 201 2.31 4.30 29.96
CA GLY A 201 2.85 3.05 30.51
C GLY A 201 1.80 1.96 30.71
N HIS A 202 0.52 2.25 30.42
CA HIS A 202 -0.59 1.30 30.51
C HIS A 202 -1.03 0.73 29.16
N GLU A 203 -0.39 1.18 28.08
CA GLU A 203 -0.73 0.76 26.73
C GLU A 203 -0.37 -0.71 26.47
N SER A 204 -1.30 -1.46 25.88
CA SER A 204 -1.04 -2.80 25.35
C SER A 204 -1.17 -2.79 23.83
N TYR A 205 -0.18 -3.36 23.15
CA TYR A 205 -0.08 -3.36 21.70
C TYR A 205 -0.33 -4.76 21.16
N PHE A 206 -1.26 -4.87 20.22
CA PHE A 206 -1.58 -6.11 19.51
C PHE A 206 -1.56 -5.87 18.00
N ILE A 207 -1.43 -6.92 17.21
CA ILE A 207 -1.36 -6.78 15.74
C ILE A 207 -2.61 -6.09 15.14
N GLY A 208 -3.78 -6.34 15.74
CA GLY A 208 -5.07 -5.82 15.29
C GLY A 208 -5.60 -4.62 16.07
N SER A 209 -5.09 -4.36 17.28
CA SER A 209 -5.63 -3.35 18.21
C SER A 209 -4.56 -2.82 19.17
N MET A 210 -4.86 -1.69 19.81
CA MET A 210 -4.07 -1.15 20.91
C MET A 210 -5.03 -0.63 21.98
N SER A 211 -4.76 -0.94 23.24
CA SER A 211 -5.45 -0.35 24.39
C SER A 211 -4.59 0.75 25.01
N ARG A 212 -5.24 1.70 25.69
CA ARG A 212 -4.62 2.79 26.45
C ARG A 212 -5.21 2.81 27.85
#